data_AF-U5VMW1-F1
#
_entry.id   AF-U5VMW1-F1
#
_cell.length_a   1.000
_cell.length_b   1.000
_cell.length_c   1.000
_cell.angle_alpha   90.00
_cell.angle_beta   90.00
_cell.angle_gamma   90.00
#
_symmetry.space_group_name_H-M   'P 1'
#
loop_
_entity.id
_entity.type
_entity.pdbx_description
1 polymer ?
#
loop_
_entity_poly.entity_id
_entity_poly.type
_entity_poly.pdbx_seq_one_letter_code
_entity_poly.pdbx_strand_id
1 'polypeptide(L)'
;MSVENDPAPSLQAYAHPDKLVTTEWLAAHLDTPGLVVVESDEDVLLYESGHIPGAVKVDWHLELNDQLTRDYLDPEGFAALCEAKGIGRDDTIVFYGDNFNWWAAYALWVFSLFGHRDVRLLDGGRQKWAAEGRELTRDRTERPKASYPVPVREDGQIRAFRDQVMGHIASGRPLVDVRSPQEYTGELTHMAAYPQEGALRGGHIPGAVSKPWKSAANEDGTFKPADELTKIYRDELGLETGDDVIAYCRIGERSSHTWFVLQHLLGYPQVRNYDGSWTEWGNLVRAPIAKGSEPGGLS
;
A
#
# COMPACT_ATOMS: atom_id res chain seq x y z
N MET A 1 14.06 15.22 13.21
CA MET A 1 14.90 14.05 13.59
C MET A 1 13.91 12.90 13.70
N SER A 2 14.19 11.77 13.06
CA SER A 2 13.31 10.60 13.12
C SER A 2 13.10 10.17 14.57
N VAL A 3 11.86 9.83 14.91
CA VAL A 3 11.50 9.24 16.20
C VAL A 3 12.16 7.86 16.31
N GLU A 4 12.42 7.40 17.53
CA GLU A 4 13.03 6.09 17.74
C GLU A 4 12.21 4.95 17.10
N ASN A 5 12.89 3.85 16.75
CA ASN A 5 12.22 2.68 16.18
C ASN A 5 11.52 1.91 17.30
N ASP A 6 10.44 1.21 16.96
CA ASP A 6 9.76 0.33 17.90
C ASP A 6 10.65 -0.91 18.19
N PRO A 7 11.10 -1.11 19.44
CA PRO A 7 11.97 -2.24 19.80
C PRO A 7 11.21 -3.56 19.97
N ALA A 8 9.89 -3.60 19.71
CA ALA A 8 9.05 -4.78 19.88
C ALA A 8 9.67 -6.02 19.22
N PRO A 9 9.89 -7.13 19.96
CA PRO A 9 10.49 -8.34 19.43
C PRO A 9 9.74 -8.94 18.23
N SER A 10 8.41 -8.75 18.17
CA SER A 10 7.57 -9.20 17.06
C SER A 10 7.94 -8.56 15.72
N LEU A 11 8.53 -7.37 15.72
CA LEU A 11 8.92 -6.64 14.51
C LEU A 11 10.34 -6.97 14.07
N GLN A 12 11.23 -7.38 14.99
CA GLN A 12 12.67 -7.52 14.73
C GLN A 12 13.03 -8.66 13.77
N ALA A 13 12.08 -9.55 13.48
CA ALA A 13 12.28 -10.63 12.50
C ALA A 13 12.10 -10.17 11.05
N TYR A 14 11.51 -9.00 10.80
CA TYR A 14 11.37 -8.43 9.46
C TYR A 14 12.69 -7.85 8.95
N ALA A 15 12.83 -7.75 7.63
CA ALA A 15 14.02 -7.17 7.01
C ALA A 15 14.22 -5.69 7.36
N HIS A 16 13.13 -4.93 7.45
CA HIS A 16 13.10 -3.51 7.83
C HIS A 16 12.13 -3.28 9.00
N PRO A 17 12.53 -3.59 10.25
CA PRO A 17 11.66 -3.44 11.42
C PRO A 17 11.26 -1.99 11.68
N ASP A 18 12.05 -1.02 11.17
CA ASP A 18 11.77 0.43 11.25
C ASP A 18 10.53 0.87 10.47
N LYS A 19 9.97 0.01 9.61
CA LYS A 19 8.79 0.32 8.79
C LYS A 19 7.47 -0.03 9.45
N LEU A 20 7.50 -0.64 10.62
CA LEU A 20 6.31 -0.95 11.42
C LEU A 20 6.43 -0.39 12.82
N VAL A 21 5.27 -0.09 13.41
CA VAL A 21 5.14 0.18 14.85
C VAL A 21 3.94 -0.58 15.39
N THR A 22 4.02 -1.00 16.65
CA THR A 22 2.91 -1.61 17.39
C THR A 22 1.94 -0.54 17.89
N THR A 23 0.71 -0.96 18.17
CA THR A 23 -0.31 -0.15 18.84
C THR A 23 0.13 0.32 20.23
N GLU A 24 0.92 -0.48 20.94
CA GLU A 24 1.50 -0.12 22.23
C GLU A 24 2.52 1.01 22.09
N TRP A 25 3.47 0.87 21.17
CA TRP A 25 4.47 1.90 20.90
C TRP A 25 3.80 3.21 20.49
N LEU A 26 2.86 3.18 19.54
CA LEU A 26 2.22 4.40 19.08
C LEU A 26 1.47 5.13 20.21
N ALA A 27 0.75 4.38 21.05
CA ALA A 27 0.03 4.96 22.19
C ALA A 27 0.96 5.64 23.20
N ALA A 28 2.19 5.13 23.38
CA ALA A 28 3.20 5.74 24.25
C ALA A 28 3.87 6.98 23.63
N HIS A 29 3.71 7.21 22.33
CA HIS A 29 4.44 8.23 21.57
C HIS A 29 3.56 9.29 20.91
N LEU A 30 2.24 9.28 21.09
CA LEU A 30 1.30 10.21 20.41
C LEU A 30 1.71 11.70 20.53
N ASP A 31 2.28 12.09 21.67
CA ASP A 31 2.70 13.46 21.95
C ASP A 31 4.17 13.75 21.58
N THR A 32 4.86 12.81 20.93
CA THR A 32 6.28 12.95 20.59
C THR A 32 6.47 14.01 19.49
N PRO A 33 7.28 15.06 19.73
CA PRO A 33 7.59 16.04 18.71
C PRO A 33 8.24 15.39 17.48
N GLY A 34 7.75 15.73 16.29
CA GLY A 34 8.21 15.14 15.04
C GLY A 34 7.51 13.82 14.67
N LEU A 35 6.52 13.36 15.43
CA LEU A 35 5.61 12.28 15.01
C LEU A 35 4.34 12.87 14.40
N VAL A 36 3.91 12.33 13.26
CA VAL A 36 2.59 12.58 12.69
C VAL A 36 1.88 11.25 12.49
N VAL A 37 0.67 11.14 13.02
CA VAL A 37 -0.21 9.99 12.75
C VAL A 37 -1.14 10.36 11.61
N VAL A 38 -1.23 9.49 10.60
CA VAL A 38 -2.06 9.70 9.42
C VAL A 38 -3.06 8.55 9.28
N GLU A 39 -4.35 8.90 9.20
CA GLU A 39 -5.40 7.94 8.87
C GLU A 39 -5.74 8.01 7.38
N SER A 40 -5.78 6.85 6.70
CA SER A 40 -6.18 6.73 5.30
C SER A 40 -7.00 5.45 5.08
N ASP A 41 -8.26 5.64 4.70
CA ASP A 41 -9.30 4.61 4.69
C ASP A 41 -9.94 4.44 3.31
N GLU A 42 -10.64 3.32 3.10
CA GLU A 42 -11.55 3.19 1.96
C GLU A 42 -12.80 4.03 2.19
N ASP A 43 -13.38 3.91 3.39
CA ASP A 43 -14.49 4.74 3.82
C ASP A 43 -13.96 6.10 4.27
N VAL A 44 -14.02 7.07 3.35
CA VAL A 44 -13.56 8.43 3.60
C VAL A 44 -14.33 9.13 4.72
N LEU A 45 -15.45 8.62 5.23
CA LEU A 45 -16.18 9.23 6.35
C LEU A 45 -15.80 8.62 7.72
N LEU A 46 -14.94 7.60 7.72
CA LEU A 46 -14.62 6.82 8.91
C LEU A 46 -13.82 7.62 9.94
N TYR A 47 -12.89 8.45 9.49
CA TYR A 47 -12.10 9.35 10.34
C TYR A 47 -12.99 10.25 11.23
N GLU A 48 -14.04 10.85 10.66
CA GLU A 48 -14.95 11.74 11.38
C GLU A 48 -15.82 11.00 12.42
N SER A 49 -15.97 9.68 12.29
CA SER A 49 -16.68 8.85 13.27
C SER A 49 -15.89 8.63 14.57
N GLY A 50 -14.57 8.83 14.49
CA GLY A 50 -13.61 8.74 15.58
C GLY A 50 -12.24 8.28 15.05
N HIS A 51 -11.14 8.82 15.53
CA HIS A 51 -9.77 8.55 15.06
C HIS A 51 -8.77 8.58 16.22
N ILE A 52 -7.55 8.08 16.00
CA ILE A 52 -6.47 8.12 17.00
C ILE A 52 -6.20 9.59 17.38
N PRO A 53 -6.11 9.94 18.68
CA PRO A 53 -5.84 11.31 19.10
C PRO A 53 -4.62 11.93 18.39
N GLY A 54 -4.80 13.13 17.83
CA GLY A 54 -3.75 13.84 17.09
C GLY A 54 -3.52 13.35 15.65
N ALA A 55 -4.24 12.34 15.17
CA ALA A 55 -4.15 11.89 13.80
C ALA A 55 -4.77 12.90 12.82
N VAL A 56 -4.17 13.05 11.65
CA VAL A 56 -4.72 13.79 10.52
C VAL A 56 -5.23 12.82 9.46
N LYS A 57 -6.33 13.16 8.80
CA LYS A 57 -6.86 12.41 7.66
C LYS A 57 -6.06 12.68 6.39
N VAL A 58 -5.79 11.66 5.59
CA VAL A 58 -5.36 11.79 4.18
C VAL A 58 -6.32 10.99 3.30
N ASP A 59 -7.13 11.71 2.54
CA ASP A 59 -8.08 11.11 1.58
C ASP A 59 -7.33 10.68 0.31
N TRP A 60 -7.34 9.38 0.02
CA TRP A 60 -6.60 8.85 -1.11
C TRP A 60 -7.09 9.44 -2.44
N HIS A 61 -8.39 9.68 -2.61
CA HIS A 61 -8.98 10.10 -3.87
C HIS A 61 -8.87 11.61 -4.09
N LEU A 62 -9.18 12.39 -3.05
CA LEU A 62 -9.24 13.85 -3.15
C LEU A 62 -7.89 14.52 -2.89
N GLU A 63 -7.01 13.89 -2.11
CA GLU A 63 -5.77 14.52 -1.64
C GLU A 63 -4.50 13.88 -2.21
N LEU A 64 -4.52 12.65 -2.75
CA LEU A 64 -3.33 12.02 -3.32
C LEU A 64 -3.34 11.89 -4.85
N ASN A 65 -4.48 12.15 -5.50
CA ASN A 65 -4.63 12.04 -6.95
C ASN A 65 -4.86 13.40 -7.61
N ASP A 66 -4.37 13.54 -8.84
CA ASP A 66 -4.77 14.63 -9.72
C ASP A 66 -6.28 14.52 -10.04
N GLN A 67 -6.94 15.66 -10.13
CA GLN A 67 -8.41 15.71 -10.24
C GLN A 67 -8.91 15.61 -11.69
N LEU A 68 -8.01 15.60 -12.68
CA LEU A 68 -8.35 15.53 -14.10
C LEU A 68 -7.73 14.32 -14.79
N THR A 69 -6.47 14.05 -14.51
CA THR A 69 -5.65 12.98 -15.03
C THR A 69 -5.62 11.84 -14.02
N ARG A 70 -5.69 10.59 -14.48
CA ARG A 70 -5.43 9.44 -13.62
C ARG A 70 -3.93 9.33 -13.34
N ASP A 71 -3.43 10.20 -12.47
CA ASP A 71 -2.08 10.20 -11.92
C ASP A 71 -2.09 10.76 -10.50
N TYR A 72 -0.97 10.62 -9.80
CA TYR A 72 -0.77 11.23 -8.49
C TYR A 72 -0.52 12.73 -8.60
N LEU A 73 -0.53 13.41 -7.44
CA LEU A 73 -0.12 14.81 -7.34
C LEU A 73 1.22 15.10 -8.03
N ASP A 74 1.39 16.34 -8.45
CA ASP A 74 2.70 16.89 -8.77
C ASP A 74 3.49 17.22 -7.48
N PRO A 75 4.80 17.47 -7.56
CA PRO A 75 5.61 17.79 -6.39
C PRO A 75 5.10 18.99 -5.58
N GLU A 76 4.62 20.03 -6.25
CA GLU A 76 4.08 21.24 -5.63
C GLU A 76 2.80 20.94 -4.84
N GLY A 77 1.88 20.16 -5.41
CA GLY A 77 0.66 19.69 -4.75
C GLY A 77 0.97 18.83 -3.54
N PHE A 78 1.95 17.93 -3.64
CA PHE A 78 2.35 17.10 -2.50
C PHE A 78 2.96 17.93 -1.36
N ALA A 79 3.80 18.92 -1.68
CA ALA A 79 4.33 19.85 -0.68
C ALA A 79 3.19 20.61 0.00
N ALA A 80 2.26 21.17 -0.77
CA ALA A 80 1.10 21.89 -0.25
C ALA A 80 0.21 21.01 0.65
N LEU A 81 0.00 19.74 0.30
CA LEU A 81 -0.68 18.76 1.14
C LEU A 81 0.04 18.61 2.49
N CYS A 82 1.35 18.35 2.48
CA CYS A 82 2.13 18.18 3.70
C CYS A 82 2.06 19.42 4.61
N GLU A 83 2.21 20.62 4.04
CA GLU A 83 2.09 21.87 4.79
C GLU A 83 0.70 22.05 5.41
N ALA A 84 -0.36 21.72 4.67
CA ALA A 84 -1.75 21.81 5.14
C ALA A 84 -2.06 20.81 6.27
N LYS A 85 -1.41 19.64 6.27
CA LYS A 85 -1.52 18.62 7.31
C LYS A 85 -0.56 18.83 8.49
N GLY A 86 0.29 19.86 8.43
CA GLY A 86 1.30 20.11 9.47
C GLY A 86 2.36 19.01 9.56
N ILE A 87 2.75 18.47 8.39
CA ILE A 87 3.80 17.46 8.21
C ILE A 87 5.07 18.17 7.73
N GLY A 88 6.13 18.10 8.53
CA GLY A 88 7.47 18.54 8.17
C GLY A 88 8.26 17.47 7.40
N ARG A 89 9.32 17.87 6.70
CA ARG A 89 10.16 16.96 5.90
C ARG A 89 10.93 15.91 6.72
N ASP A 90 11.19 16.20 7.99
CA ASP A 90 11.96 15.36 8.91
C ASP A 90 11.09 14.69 9.99
N ASP A 91 9.76 14.75 9.82
CA ASP A 91 8.82 14.06 10.68
C ASP A 91 8.83 12.56 10.38
N THR A 92 8.58 11.76 11.41
CA THR A 92 8.18 10.36 11.27
C THR A 92 6.67 10.32 11.04
N ILE A 93 6.24 9.65 9.97
CA ILE A 93 4.81 9.45 9.69
C ILE A 93 4.42 8.01 9.99
N VAL A 94 3.42 7.82 10.85
CA VAL A 94 2.79 6.52 11.10
C VAL A 94 1.41 6.52 10.45
N PHE A 95 1.27 5.72 9.39
CA PHE A 95 0.01 5.52 8.69
C PHE A 95 -0.79 4.38 9.30
N TYR A 96 -2.10 4.54 9.39
CA TYR A 96 -3.04 3.47 9.72
C TYR A 96 -4.36 3.66 8.98
N GLY A 97 -5.17 2.62 8.89
CA GLY A 97 -6.50 2.71 8.32
C GLY A 97 -7.32 1.45 8.50
N ASP A 98 -8.49 1.44 7.88
CA ASP A 98 -9.40 0.32 7.80
C ASP A 98 -8.85 -0.88 6.99
N ASN A 99 -9.62 -1.98 7.01
CA ASN A 99 -9.43 -3.14 6.13
C ASN A 99 -7.97 -3.60 6.01
N PHE A 100 -7.34 -3.92 7.15
CA PHE A 100 -5.96 -4.44 7.19
C PHE A 100 -4.93 -3.47 6.54
N ASN A 101 -5.11 -2.15 6.74
CA ASN A 101 -4.19 -1.09 6.28
C ASN A 101 -4.01 -0.96 4.76
N TRP A 102 -4.90 -1.49 3.92
CA TRP A 102 -4.67 -1.42 2.47
C TRP A 102 -4.52 0.01 1.90
N TRP A 103 -5.35 0.98 2.30
CA TRP A 103 -5.23 2.39 1.92
C TRP A 103 -4.12 3.12 2.69
N ALA A 104 -3.84 2.72 3.92
CA ALA A 104 -2.68 3.21 4.66
C ALA A 104 -1.35 2.82 3.96
N ALA A 105 -1.25 1.59 3.46
CA ALA A 105 -0.11 1.11 2.69
C ALA A 105 0.01 1.82 1.34
N TYR A 106 -1.13 2.10 0.68
CA TYR A 106 -1.17 2.93 -0.53
C TYR A 106 -0.70 4.36 -0.27
N ALA A 107 -1.21 5.02 0.78
CA ALA A 107 -0.80 6.38 1.15
C ALA A 107 0.71 6.41 1.45
N LEU A 108 1.23 5.44 2.20
CA LEU A 108 2.66 5.27 2.44
C LEU A 108 3.45 5.10 1.13
N TRP A 109 2.96 4.27 0.20
CA TRP A 109 3.59 4.07 -1.11
C TRP A 109 3.63 5.38 -1.92
N VAL A 110 2.54 6.16 -1.92
CA VAL A 110 2.51 7.48 -2.57
C VAL A 110 3.53 8.44 -1.93
N PHE A 111 3.58 8.52 -0.59
CA PHE A 111 4.59 9.34 0.11
C PHE A 111 6.03 8.90 -0.20
N SER A 112 6.24 7.61 -0.50
CA SER A 112 7.52 7.07 -0.91
C SER A 112 7.92 7.51 -2.32
N LEU A 113 6.98 7.77 -3.24
CA LEU A 113 7.26 8.37 -4.55
C LEU A 113 7.90 9.76 -4.43
N PHE A 114 7.49 10.53 -3.41
CA PHE A 114 8.05 11.87 -3.10
C PHE A 114 9.22 11.80 -2.09
N GLY A 115 9.70 10.59 -1.81
CA GLY A 115 10.87 10.32 -1.00
C GLY A 115 10.76 10.81 0.44
N HIS A 116 9.57 10.83 1.05
CA HIS A 116 9.46 11.13 2.48
C HIS A 116 10.29 10.11 3.29
N ARG A 117 11.14 10.60 4.19
CA ARG A 117 12.28 9.81 4.72
C ARG A 117 11.85 8.67 5.65
N ASP A 118 10.95 8.98 6.57
CA ASP A 118 10.53 8.04 7.61
C ASP A 118 9.01 7.89 7.59
N VAL A 119 8.57 6.83 6.93
CA VAL A 119 7.17 6.42 6.81
C VAL A 119 7.03 4.99 7.33
N ARG A 120 6.03 4.76 8.16
CA ARG A 120 5.78 3.51 8.87
C ARG A 120 4.29 3.15 8.82
N LEU A 121 3.95 1.87 8.95
CA LEU A 121 2.56 1.43 9.19
C LEU A 121 2.36 1.07 10.67
N LEU A 122 1.17 1.38 11.19
CA LEU A 122 0.69 0.83 12.46
C LEU A 122 0.25 -0.63 12.25
N ASP A 123 0.99 -1.58 12.80
CA ASP A 123 0.67 -3.01 12.65
C ASP A 123 -0.67 -3.35 13.31
N GLY A 124 -1.61 -3.87 12.51
CA GLY A 124 -3.01 -4.07 12.92
C GLY A 124 -3.98 -2.94 12.55
N GLY A 125 -3.46 -1.76 12.23
CA GLY A 125 -4.24 -0.62 11.76
C GLY A 125 -5.34 -0.16 12.72
N ARG A 126 -6.40 0.41 12.15
CA ARG A 126 -7.58 0.88 12.90
C ARG A 126 -8.29 -0.26 13.63
N GLN A 127 -8.37 -1.44 12.99
CA GLN A 127 -9.05 -2.61 13.53
C GLN A 127 -8.46 -3.03 14.88
N LYS A 128 -7.14 -3.24 14.94
CA LYS A 128 -6.47 -3.68 16.16
C LYS A 128 -6.52 -2.62 17.25
N TRP A 129 -6.31 -1.35 16.89
CA TRP A 129 -6.40 -0.23 17.83
C TRP A 129 -7.76 -0.21 18.55
N ALA A 130 -8.85 -0.33 17.79
CA ALA A 130 -10.20 -0.37 18.33
C ALA A 130 -10.48 -1.64 19.15
N ALA A 131 -10.01 -2.80 18.67
CA ALA A 131 -10.18 -4.09 19.36
C ALA A 131 -9.46 -4.14 20.72
N GLU A 132 -8.34 -3.43 20.86
CA GLU A 132 -7.60 -3.27 22.12
C GLU A 132 -8.26 -2.24 23.06
N GLY A 133 -9.38 -1.60 22.66
CA GLY A 133 -10.09 -0.62 23.48
C GLY A 133 -9.32 0.68 23.68
N ARG A 134 -8.39 1.01 22.77
CA ARG A 134 -7.61 2.24 22.83
C ARG A 134 -8.46 3.45 22.46
N GLU A 135 -8.01 4.62 22.92
CA GLU A 135 -8.75 5.87 22.75
C GLU A 135 -8.95 6.22 21.28
N LEU A 136 -10.19 6.58 20.95
CA LEU A 136 -10.55 7.24 19.70
C LEU A 136 -11.29 8.52 20.06
N THR A 137 -10.93 9.62 19.41
CA THR A 137 -11.57 10.92 19.59
C THR A 137 -12.26 11.38 18.31
N ARG A 138 -13.23 12.27 18.43
CA ARG A 138 -13.84 13.02 17.31
C ARG A 138 -13.37 14.46 17.25
N ASP A 139 -12.49 14.85 18.16
CA ASP A 139 -11.94 16.18 18.21
C ASP A 139 -11.17 16.45 16.93
N ARG A 140 -11.33 17.65 16.39
CA ARG A 140 -10.60 18.03 15.19
C ARG A 140 -9.12 18.19 15.54
N THR A 141 -8.26 17.45 14.85
CA THR A 141 -6.81 17.66 14.93
C THR A 141 -6.44 18.97 14.23
N GLU A 142 -5.86 19.90 14.99
CA GLU A 142 -5.28 21.14 14.48
C GLU A 142 -3.76 21.11 14.70
N ARG A 143 -3.01 20.97 13.60
CA ARG A 143 -1.54 21.08 13.60
C ARG A 143 -1.14 22.42 12.99
N PRO A 144 -0.14 23.12 13.56
CA PRO A 144 0.45 24.28 12.89
C PRO A 144 0.95 23.87 11.51
N LYS A 145 0.78 24.75 10.52
CA LYS A 145 1.36 24.51 9.20
C LYS A 145 2.87 24.33 9.33
N ALA A 146 3.38 23.27 8.72
CA ALA A 146 4.80 23.04 8.59
C ALA A 146 5.30 23.66 7.27
N SER A 147 6.60 23.82 7.13
CA SER A 147 7.20 24.07 5.81
C SER A 147 7.64 22.74 5.22
N TYR A 148 7.26 22.49 3.97
CA TYR A 148 7.69 21.30 3.23
C TYR A 148 8.37 21.72 1.92
N PRO A 149 9.64 21.37 1.69
CA PRO A 149 10.31 21.70 0.44
C PRO A 149 9.64 20.94 -0.71
N VAL A 150 9.49 21.59 -1.86
CA VAL A 150 9.02 20.92 -3.08
C VAL A 150 9.94 19.72 -3.36
N PRO A 151 9.44 18.47 -3.30
CA PRO A 151 10.26 17.29 -3.44
C PRO A 151 10.57 17.01 -4.93
N VAL A 152 11.29 15.92 -5.17
CA VAL A 152 11.34 15.29 -6.49
C VAL A 152 10.47 14.04 -6.42
N ARG A 153 9.61 13.83 -7.43
CA ARG A 153 8.83 12.61 -7.58
C ARG A 153 9.64 11.58 -8.38
N GLU A 154 9.91 10.43 -7.79
CA GLU A 154 10.77 9.37 -8.34
C GLU A 154 9.97 8.08 -8.56
N ASP A 155 9.24 8.03 -9.69
CA ASP A 155 8.35 6.90 -9.98
C ASP A 155 9.13 5.60 -10.26
N GLY A 156 10.25 5.68 -10.98
CA GLY A 156 10.90 4.53 -11.61
C GLY A 156 11.42 3.44 -10.67
N GLN A 157 11.57 3.73 -9.37
CA GLN A 157 12.07 2.77 -8.39
C GLN A 157 10.98 1.83 -7.87
N ILE A 158 9.77 2.35 -7.64
CA ILE A 158 8.69 1.63 -6.94
C ILE A 158 7.37 1.59 -7.72
N ARG A 159 7.31 2.23 -8.90
CA ARG A 159 6.14 2.26 -9.79
C ARG A 159 6.46 1.61 -11.12
N ALA A 160 5.52 0.83 -11.64
CA ALA A 160 5.57 0.27 -12.98
C ALA A 160 4.42 0.82 -13.82
N PHE A 161 4.70 1.13 -15.09
CA PHE A 161 3.69 1.55 -16.08
C PHE A 161 3.37 0.43 -17.07
N ARG A 162 2.23 0.52 -17.76
CA ARG A 162 1.78 -0.46 -18.76
C ARG A 162 2.89 -1.00 -19.66
N ASP A 163 3.67 -0.13 -20.30
CA ASP A 163 4.69 -0.56 -21.27
C ASP A 163 5.86 -1.31 -20.60
N GLN A 164 6.17 -0.96 -19.35
CA GLN A 164 7.15 -1.69 -18.55
C GLN A 164 6.60 -3.07 -18.16
N VAL A 165 5.31 -3.18 -17.83
CA VAL A 165 4.65 -4.48 -17.57
C VAL A 165 4.68 -5.36 -18.82
N MET A 166 4.41 -4.81 -20.01
CA MET A 166 4.54 -5.55 -21.28
C MET A 166 5.95 -6.10 -21.50
N GLY A 167 6.99 -5.29 -21.24
CA GLY A 167 8.38 -5.75 -21.30
C GLY A 167 8.73 -6.79 -20.22
N HIS A 168 8.13 -6.66 -19.04
CA HIS A 168 8.32 -7.55 -17.90
C HIS A 168 7.83 -8.96 -18.20
N ILE A 169 6.61 -9.09 -18.70
CA ILE A 169 6.01 -10.39 -19.05
C ILE A 169 6.69 -11.01 -20.28
N ALA A 170 7.17 -10.20 -21.23
CA ALA A 170 7.96 -10.68 -22.36
C ALA A 170 9.32 -11.26 -21.92
N SER A 171 9.84 -10.80 -20.78
CA SER A 171 11.08 -11.30 -20.19
C SER A 171 10.87 -12.49 -19.25
N GLY A 172 9.64 -12.94 -19.04
CA GLY A 172 9.31 -14.04 -18.12
C GLY A 172 9.60 -13.72 -16.65
N ARG A 173 9.60 -12.43 -16.26
CA ARG A 173 9.87 -12.01 -14.88
C ARG A 173 8.64 -12.15 -13.98
N PRO A 174 8.82 -12.30 -12.66
CA PRO A 174 7.71 -12.52 -11.74
C PRO A 174 6.72 -11.36 -11.70
N LEU A 175 5.44 -11.69 -11.82
CA LEU A 175 4.30 -10.77 -11.75
C LEU A 175 3.26 -11.35 -10.80
N VAL A 176 2.85 -10.60 -9.78
CA VAL A 176 1.93 -11.07 -8.73
C VAL A 176 0.59 -10.37 -8.87
N ASP A 177 -0.46 -11.16 -9.14
CA ASP A 177 -1.85 -10.71 -9.08
C ASP A 177 -2.41 -10.94 -7.68
N VAL A 178 -2.74 -9.86 -6.99
CA VAL A 178 -3.17 -9.91 -5.58
C VAL A 178 -4.68 -9.87 -5.39
N ARG A 179 -5.45 -9.98 -6.48
CA ARG A 179 -6.92 -9.98 -6.45
C ARG A 179 -7.47 -11.32 -5.96
N SER A 180 -8.79 -11.40 -5.82
CA SER A 180 -9.46 -12.67 -5.49
C SER A 180 -9.26 -13.72 -6.59
N PRO A 181 -9.36 -15.03 -6.27
CA PRO A 181 -9.28 -16.09 -7.27
C PRO A 181 -10.27 -15.91 -8.43
N GLN A 182 -11.49 -15.44 -8.16
CA GLN A 182 -12.51 -15.22 -9.17
C GLN A 182 -12.21 -14.03 -10.09
N GLU A 183 -11.58 -12.97 -9.57
CA GLU A 183 -11.06 -11.87 -10.39
C GLU A 183 -9.91 -12.36 -11.30
N TYR A 184 -9.01 -13.19 -10.76
CA TYR A 184 -7.88 -13.76 -11.48
C TYR A 184 -8.31 -14.72 -12.60
N THR A 185 -9.23 -15.66 -12.33
CA THR A 185 -9.72 -16.61 -13.35
C THR A 185 -10.52 -15.91 -14.45
N GLY A 186 -11.02 -14.69 -14.18
CA GLY A 186 -11.86 -13.90 -15.07
C GLY A 186 -13.35 -14.21 -14.97
N GLU A 187 -13.77 -14.92 -13.93
CA GLU A 187 -15.18 -15.10 -13.56
C GLU A 187 -15.81 -13.78 -13.12
N LEU A 188 -15.04 -12.94 -12.43
CA LEU A 188 -15.44 -11.61 -11.97
C LEU A 188 -14.49 -10.53 -12.53
N THR A 189 -14.99 -9.30 -12.64
CA THR A 189 -14.19 -8.12 -13.01
C THR A 189 -13.93 -7.20 -11.81
N HIS A 190 -14.59 -7.47 -10.70
CA HIS A 190 -14.42 -6.80 -9.40
C HIS A 190 -14.62 -7.81 -8.25
N MET A 191 -14.16 -7.47 -7.04
CA MET A 191 -14.54 -8.18 -5.81
C MET A 191 -16.04 -8.50 -5.73
N ALA A 192 -16.39 -9.69 -5.22
CA ALA A 192 -17.76 -10.22 -5.26
C ALA A 192 -18.84 -9.32 -4.62
N ALA A 193 -18.48 -8.52 -3.61
CA ALA A 193 -19.40 -7.60 -2.93
C ALA A 193 -19.55 -6.22 -3.62
N TYR A 194 -18.84 -5.98 -4.72
CA TYR A 194 -18.79 -4.70 -5.41
C TYR A 194 -19.42 -4.80 -6.81
N PRO A 195 -19.87 -3.68 -7.39
CA PRO A 195 -20.35 -3.63 -8.77
C PRO A 195 -19.33 -4.21 -9.75
N GLN A 196 -19.77 -5.14 -10.60
CA GLN A 196 -18.94 -5.85 -11.58
C GLN A 196 -18.66 -5.00 -12.83
N GLU A 197 -18.16 -3.79 -12.60
CA GLU A 197 -17.89 -2.77 -13.60
C GLU A 197 -16.48 -2.19 -13.46
N GLY A 198 -16.02 -1.48 -14.50
CA GLY A 198 -14.70 -0.85 -14.53
C GLY A 198 -13.65 -1.57 -15.39
N ALA A 199 -13.94 -2.78 -15.90
CA ALA A 199 -13.12 -3.44 -16.93
C ALA A 199 -14.01 -4.15 -17.96
N LEU A 200 -13.68 -3.99 -19.25
CA LEU A 200 -14.39 -4.64 -20.36
C LEU A 200 -14.01 -6.12 -20.53
N ARG A 201 -12.91 -6.57 -19.90
CA ARG A 201 -12.42 -7.96 -19.95
C ARG A 201 -12.07 -8.45 -18.55
N GLY A 202 -12.50 -9.67 -18.24
CA GLY A 202 -12.03 -10.45 -17.08
C GLY A 202 -10.88 -11.37 -17.46
N GLY A 203 -10.05 -11.73 -16.47
CA GLY A 203 -8.87 -12.57 -16.61
C GLY A 203 -7.72 -11.98 -15.79
N HIS A 204 -6.49 -12.37 -16.13
CA HIS A 204 -5.25 -11.84 -15.55
C HIS A 204 -4.21 -11.57 -16.65
N ILE A 205 -3.14 -10.86 -16.28
CA ILE A 205 -2.00 -10.62 -17.17
C ILE A 205 -1.22 -11.93 -17.35
N PRO A 206 -0.91 -12.38 -18.57
CA PRO A 206 -0.21 -13.66 -18.77
C PRO A 206 1.11 -13.76 -18.02
N GLY A 207 1.37 -14.94 -17.45
CA GLY A 207 2.52 -15.21 -16.59
C GLY A 207 2.35 -14.73 -15.14
N ALA A 208 1.29 -14.00 -14.82
CA ALA A 208 1.02 -13.61 -13.44
C ALA A 208 0.68 -14.82 -12.57
N VAL A 209 1.21 -14.85 -11.35
CA VAL A 209 0.81 -15.82 -10.33
C VAL A 209 -0.20 -15.21 -9.37
N SER A 210 -1.21 -15.99 -8.98
CA SER A 210 -2.26 -15.54 -8.06
C SER A 210 -1.83 -15.68 -6.60
N LYS A 211 -1.83 -14.57 -5.87
CA LYS A 211 -1.70 -14.60 -4.41
C LYS A 211 -2.52 -13.48 -3.77
N PRO A 212 -3.76 -13.75 -3.33
CA PRO A 212 -4.63 -12.74 -2.73
C PRO A 212 -3.93 -12.01 -1.58
N TRP A 213 -3.91 -10.67 -1.62
CA TRP A 213 -3.15 -9.83 -0.67
C TRP A 213 -3.38 -10.20 0.81
N LYS A 214 -4.61 -10.60 1.15
CA LYS A 214 -5.04 -10.97 2.50
C LYS A 214 -4.30 -12.19 3.06
N SER A 215 -3.65 -13.01 2.22
CA SER A 215 -2.84 -14.12 2.70
C SER A 215 -1.67 -13.68 3.58
N ALA A 216 -1.22 -12.42 3.47
CA ALA A 216 -0.13 -11.85 4.25
C ALA A 216 -0.56 -11.23 5.60
N ALA A 217 -1.85 -11.23 5.92
CA ALA A 217 -2.39 -10.63 7.14
C ALA A 217 -3.03 -11.69 8.07
N ASN A 218 -2.94 -11.47 9.37
CA ASN A 218 -3.67 -12.20 10.40
C ASN A 218 -5.10 -11.66 10.55
N GLU A 219 -5.97 -12.41 11.24
CA GLU A 219 -7.38 -12.01 11.44
C GLU A 219 -7.54 -10.70 12.21
N ASP A 220 -6.59 -10.36 13.09
CA ASP A 220 -6.60 -9.15 13.91
C ASP A 220 -6.12 -7.89 13.17
N GLY A 221 -5.73 -8.01 11.90
CA GLY A 221 -5.23 -6.90 11.09
C GLY A 221 -3.70 -6.86 10.95
N THR A 222 -2.96 -7.60 11.79
CA THR A 222 -1.49 -7.56 11.79
C THR A 222 -0.90 -8.27 10.59
N PHE A 223 0.33 -7.91 10.20
CA PHE A 223 1.09 -8.71 9.25
C PHE A 223 1.47 -10.06 9.84
N LYS A 224 1.55 -11.07 8.97
CA LYS A 224 2.08 -12.38 9.37
C LYS A 224 3.56 -12.31 9.73
N PRO A 225 4.05 -13.18 10.64
CA PRO A 225 5.46 -13.29 10.95
C PRO A 225 6.33 -13.50 9.70
N ALA A 226 7.57 -13.02 9.74
CA ALA A 226 8.48 -13.06 8.60
C ALA A 226 8.70 -14.47 8.01
N ASP A 227 8.68 -15.52 8.83
CA ASP A 227 8.84 -16.90 8.37
C ASP A 227 7.59 -17.42 7.62
N GLU A 228 6.39 -17.02 8.04
CA GLU A 228 5.14 -17.31 7.32
C GLU A 228 5.07 -16.55 6.00
N LEU A 229 5.43 -15.26 6.00
CA LEU A 229 5.51 -14.46 4.78
C LEU A 229 6.52 -15.06 3.79
N THR A 230 7.67 -15.51 4.30
CA THR A 230 8.68 -16.20 3.49
C THR A 230 8.12 -17.47 2.84
N LYS A 231 7.37 -18.29 3.57
CA LYS A 231 6.70 -19.48 3.00
C LYS A 231 5.74 -19.09 1.88
N ILE A 232 4.91 -18.06 2.11
CA ILE A 232 3.90 -17.60 1.15
C ILE A 232 4.53 -17.08 -0.15
N TYR A 233 5.60 -16.30 -0.07
CA TYR A 233 6.14 -15.62 -1.26
C TYR A 233 7.31 -16.38 -1.90
N ARG A 234 8.21 -16.99 -1.13
CA ARG A 234 9.31 -17.79 -1.69
C ARG A 234 8.87 -19.22 -1.96
N ASP A 235 8.38 -19.92 -0.94
CA ASP A 235 8.20 -21.37 -1.06
C ASP A 235 6.97 -21.72 -1.92
N GLU A 236 5.89 -20.93 -1.87
CA GLU A 236 4.67 -21.18 -2.66
C GLU A 236 4.67 -20.53 -4.05
N LEU A 237 5.30 -19.35 -4.23
CA LEU A 237 5.32 -18.64 -5.52
C LEU A 237 6.65 -18.76 -6.26
N GLY A 238 7.70 -19.25 -5.61
CA GLY A 238 9.04 -19.34 -6.19
C GLY A 238 9.74 -17.99 -6.38
N LEU A 239 9.33 -16.94 -5.65
CA LEU A 239 10.01 -15.66 -5.70
C LEU A 239 11.35 -15.74 -4.95
N GLU A 240 12.39 -15.17 -5.56
CA GLU A 240 13.71 -15.06 -4.96
C GLU A 240 14.02 -13.60 -4.64
N THR A 241 14.75 -13.32 -3.56
CA THR A 241 15.07 -11.94 -3.13
C THR A 241 15.78 -11.12 -4.22
N GLY A 242 16.44 -11.75 -5.18
CA GLY A 242 17.09 -11.07 -6.31
C GLY A 242 16.15 -10.67 -7.45
N ASP A 243 14.89 -11.09 -7.40
CA ASP A 243 13.93 -10.87 -8.48
C ASP A 243 13.51 -9.41 -8.59
N ASP A 244 13.26 -8.99 -9.83
CA ASP A 244 12.50 -7.78 -10.15
C ASP A 244 11.03 -8.18 -10.20
N VAL A 245 10.27 -7.79 -9.17
CA VAL A 245 8.88 -8.20 -8.97
C VAL A 245 7.95 -7.04 -9.26
N ILE A 246 6.89 -7.28 -10.04
CA ILE A 246 5.76 -6.34 -10.18
C ILE A 246 4.55 -6.93 -9.45
N ALA A 247 3.88 -6.13 -8.63
CA ALA A 247 2.59 -6.45 -8.03
C ALA A 247 1.48 -5.59 -8.65
N TYR A 248 0.28 -6.15 -8.84
CA TYR A 248 -0.88 -5.42 -9.32
C TYR A 248 -2.20 -5.95 -8.76
N CYS A 249 -3.23 -5.10 -8.76
CA CYS A 249 -4.58 -5.47 -8.37
C CYS A 249 -5.62 -4.88 -9.35
N ARG A 250 -6.59 -4.10 -8.87
CA ARG A 250 -7.59 -3.38 -9.68
C ARG A 250 -7.23 -1.91 -9.87
N ILE A 251 -6.86 -1.18 -8.80
CA ILE A 251 -6.53 0.26 -8.83
C ILE A 251 -5.27 0.64 -8.01
N GLY A 252 -4.40 -0.32 -7.68
CA GLY A 252 -3.10 -0.10 -7.02
C GLY A 252 -3.11 -0.14 -5.48
N GLU A 253 -4.28 -0.12 -4.85
CA GLU A 253 -4.51 -0.07 -3.40
C GLU A 253 -4.10 -1.39 -2.71
N ARG A 254 -4.68 -2.51 -3.16
CA ARG A 254 -4.37 -3.85 -2.64
C ARG A 254 -2.94 -4.28 -2.95
N SER A 255 -2.41 -3.90 -4.12
CA SER A 255 -1.03 -4.22 -4.50
C SER A 255 0.01 -3.38 -3.76
N SER A 256 -0.35 -2.20 -3.25
CA SER A 256 0.52 -1.44 -2.34
C SER A 256 0.78 -2.18 -1.03
N HIS A 257 -0.22 -2.90 -0.50
CA HIS A 257 -0.03 -3.76 0.67
C HIS A 257 0.98 -4.88 0.39
N THR A 258 0.86 -5.59 -0.74
CA THR A 258 1.84 -6.63 -1.11
C THR A 258 3.20 -6.06 -1.46
N TRP A 259 3.27 -4.89 -2.09
CA TRP A 259 4.53 -4.17 -2.31
C TRP A 259 5.24 -3.91 -0.98
N PHE A 260 4.52 -3.41 0.03
CA PHE A 260 5.07 -3.16 1.36
C PHE A 260 5.63 -4.43 2.01
N VAL A 261 4.89 -5.54 1.92
CA VAL A 261 5.33 -6.85 2.43
C VAL A 261 6.64 -7.30 1.76
N LEU A 262 6.69 -7.31 0.43
CA LEU A 262 7.87 -7.76 -0.31
C LEU A 262 9.07 -6.84 -0.07
N GLN A 263 8.89 -5.53 -0.20
CA GLN A 263 9.96 -4.55 -0.11
C GLN A 263 10.48 -4.40 1.32
N HIS A 264 9.60 -4.25 2.31
CA HIS A 264 9.99 -3.86 3.66
C HIS A 264 10.05 -5.04 4.63
N LEU A 265 9.09 -5.96 4.58
CA LEU A 265 9.05 -7.07 5.53
C LEU A 265 9.98 -8.21 5.13
N LEU A 266 10.10 -8.48 3.82
CA LEU A 266 10.95 -9.54 3.26
C LEU A 266 12.24 -9.03 2.62
N GLY A 267 12.40 -7.72 2.43
CA GLY A 267 13.66 -7.12 1.97
C GLY A 267 13.99 -7.35 0.49
N TYR A 268 12.97 -7.52 -0.37
CA TYR A 268 13.17 -7.55 -1.82
C TYR A 268 13.60 -6.15 -2.28
N PRO A 269 14.74 -6.01 -2.99
CA PRO A 269 15.29 -4.71 -3.33
C PRO A 269 14.61 -4.06 -4.53
N GLN A 270 13.93 -4.85 -5.38
CA GLN A 270 13.31 -4.39 -6.63
C GLN A 270 11.85 -4.86 -6.70
N VAL A 271 10.97 -4.11 -6.04
CA VAL A 271 9.52 -4.33 -6.11
C VAL A 271 8.82 -3.09 -6.63
N ARG A 272 8.04 -3.24 -7.69
CA ARG A 272 7.26 -2.15 -8.28
C ARG A 272 5.76 -2.44 -8.20
N ASN A 273 4.99 -1.42 -7.85
CA ASN A 273 3.54 -1.45 -7.92
C ASN A 273 3.08 -0.96 -9.30
N TYR A 274 2.29 -1.76 -10.01
CA TYR A 274 1.60 -1.32 -11.23
C TYR A 274 0.21 -0.78 -10.86
N ASP A 275 0.13 0.52 -10.60
CA ASP A 275 -1.09 1.20 -10.12
C ASP A 275 -2.20 1.31 -11.17
N GLY A 276 -1.82 1.35 -12.46
CA GLY A 276 -2.77 1.23 -13.57
C GLY A 276 -3.65 -0.03 -13.43
N SER A 277 -3.01 -1.14 -13.04
CA SER A 277 -3.65 -2.37 -12.59
C SER A 277 -4.71 -2.90 -13.56
N TRP A 278 -5.67 -3.71 -13.10
CA TRP A 278 -6.68 -4.32 -13.97
C TRP A 278 -7.67 -3.33 -14.58
N THR A 279 -7.93 -2.18 -13.95
CA THR A 279 -8.80 -1.15 -14.57
C THR A 279 -8.17 -0.51 -15.79
N GLU A 280 -6.84 -0.36 -15.84
CA GLU A 280 -6.15 -0.03 -17.09
C GLU A 280 -6.11 -1.25 -18.00
N TRP A 281 -5.49 -2.34 -17.55
CA TRP A 281 -5.15 -3.48 -18.41
C TRP A 281 -6.37 -4.15 -19.06
N GLY A 282 -7.43 -4.37 -18.29
CA GLY A 282 -8.68 -4.99 -18.76
C GLY A 282 -9.48 -4.13 -19.75
N ASN A 283 -9.07 -2.88 -19.97
CA ASN A 283 -9.66 -1.95 -20.96
C ASN A 283 -8.70 -1.62 -22.11
N LEU A 284 -7.44 -2.06 -22.06
CA LEU A 284 -6.48 -1.82 -23.14
C LEU A 284 -6.87 -2.61 -24.39
N VAL A 285 -6.92 -1.90 -25.52
CA VAL A 285 -7.14 -2.51 -26.83
C VAL A 285 -5.97 -3.41 -27.17
N ARG A 286 -6.25 -4.71 -27.39
CA ARG A 286 -5.28 -5.75 -27.79
C ARG A 286 -4.20 -6.05 -26.74
N ALA A 287 -4.40 -5.71 -25.47
CA ALA A 287 -3.55 -6.23 -24.41
C ALA A 287 -3.71 -7.77 -24.29
N PRO A 288 -2.62 -8.51 -24.05
CA PRO A 288 -2.71 -9.95 -23.87
C PRO A 288 -3.36 -10.27 -22.52
N ILE A 289 -4.28 -11.25 -22.50
CA ILE A 289 -5.06 -11.64 -21.32
C ILE A 289 -5.12 -13.16 -21.25
N ALA A 290 -4.80 -13.72 -20.09
CA ALA A 290 -5.01 -15.12 -19.77
C ALA A 290 -6.28 -15.30 -18.90
N LYS A 291 -6.84 -16.51 -18.90
CA LYS A 291 -8.04 -16.90 -18.14
C LYS A 291 -7.85 -18.28 -17.51
N GLY A 292 -8.63 -18.55 -16.47
CA GLY A 292 -8.54 -19.79 -15.69
C GLY A 292 -7.49 -19.71 -14.58
N SER A 293 -7.16 -20.84 -13.97
CA SER A 293 -6.26 -20.92 -12.82
C SER A 293 -4.77 -20.92 -13.18
N GLU A 294 -4.44 -21.27 -14.42
CA GLU A 294 -3.05 -21.34 -14.87
C GLU A 294 -2.53 -19.95 -15.27
N PRO A 295 -1.27 -19.58 -14.95
CA PRO A 295 -0.68 -18.29 -15.33
C PRO A 295 -0.70 -18.00 -16.84
N GLY A 296 -0.68 -19.06 -17.67
CA GLY A 296 -0.58 -18.94 -19.12
C GLY A 296 0.74 -18.34 -19.59
N GLY A 297 0.83 -18.09 -20.89
CA GLY A 297 2.00 -17.47 -21.53
C GLY A 297 1.59 -16.47 -22.60
N LEU A 298 2.56 -15.70 -23.10
CA LEU A 298 2.36 -14.84 -24.26
C LEU A 298 2.17 -15.71 -25.51
N SER A 299 0.97 -15.64 -26.11
CA SER A 299 0.64 -16.24 -27.41
C SER A 299 0.87 -15.28 -28.56
#